data_AF-A0A3C0VV55-F1
#
_entry.id   AF-A0A3C0VV55-F1
#
_cell.length_a   1.000
_cell.length_b   1.000
_cell.length_c   1.000
_cell.angle_alpha   90.00
_cell.angle_beta   90.00
_cell.angle_gamma   90.00
#
_symmetry.space_group_name_H-M   'P 1'
#
loop_
_entity.id
_entity.type
_entity.pdbx_description
1 polymer ?
#
loop_
_entity_poly.entity_id
_entity_poly.type
_entity_poly.pdbx_seq_one_letter_code
_entity_poly.pdbx_strand_id
1 'polypeptide(L)' 'MTHKYSVMTVQITFFLARLAKGEPRAIECAGLEWVTRENLAKFQFPPADQRLISRLVDDPSFWE' A
#
# COMPACT_ATOMS: atom_id res chain seq x y z
N MET A 1 1.76 9.99 7.62
CA MET A 1 3.04 9.36 8.02
C MET A 1 4.17 10.10 7.30
N THR A 2 5.34 10.24 7.90
CA THR A 2 6.46 10.96 7.28
C THR A 2 7.70 10.07 7.22
N HIS A 3 8.41 10.06 6.09
CA HIS A 3 9.66 9.33 5.91
C HIS A 3 10.75 10.28 5.41
N LYS A 4 11.93 10.22 6.02
CA LYS A 4 13.07 11.08 5.69
C LYS A 4 14.09 10.29 4.90
N TYR A 5 14.34 10.71 3.66
CA TYR A 5 15.48 10.30 2.86
C TYR A 5 16.64 11.27 3.08
N SER A 6 17.84 10.93 2.60
CA SER A 6 19.02 11.78 2.72
C SER A 6 18.85 13.15 2.07
N VAL A 7 18.08 13.23 0.97
CA VAL A 7 17.91 14.45 0.16
C VAL A 7 16.54 15.12 0.30
N MET A 8 15.55 14.45 0.90
CA MET A 8 14.19 14.96 0.98
C MET A 8 13.37 14.30 2.11
N THR A 9 12.27 14.93 2.47
CA THR A 9 11.26 14.35 3.38
C THR A 9 9.95 14.19 2.63
N VAL A 10 9.35 13.00 2.73
CA VAL A 10 8.04 12.73 2.11
C VAL A 10 6.99 12.55 3.19
N GLN A 11 5.81 13.12 2.96
CA GLN A 11 4.62 12.86 3.77
C GLN A 11 3.65 12.01 2.96
N ILE A 12 3.23 10.89 3.55
CA ILE A 12 2.33 9.92 2.94
C ILE A 12 1.06 9.82 3.77
N THR A 13 -0.08 10.03 3.11
CA THR A 13 -1.42 9.86 3.67
C THR A 13 -2.09 8.73 2.93
N PHE A 14 -2.57 7.73 3.67
CA PHE A 14 -3.27 6.58 3.11
C PHE A 14 -4.76 6.67 3.41
N PHE A 15 -5.56 6.23 2.45
CA PHE A 15 -7.01 6.19 2.54
C PHE A 15 -7.49 4.76 2.33
N LEU A 16 -8.34 4.27 3.23
CA LEU A 16 -9.06 3.03 3.04
C LEU A 16 -10.24 3.31 2.11
N ALA A 17 -10.26 2.64 0.95
CA ALA A 17 -11.25 2.86 -0.09
C ALA A 17 -11.82 1.54 -0.60
N ARG A 18 -13.04 1.60 -1.10
CA ARG A 18 -13.72 0.48 -1.76
C ARG A 18 -13.91 0.77 -3.24
N LEU A 19 -13.77 -0.25 -4.08
CA LEU A 19 -14.10 -0.14 -5.50
C LEU A 19 -15.63 -0.13 -5.66
N ALA A 20 -16.18 1.02 -6.03
CA ALA A 20 -17.63 1.18 -6.16
C ALA A 20 -18.19 0.51 -7.45
N LYS A 21 -17.44 0.58 -8.55
CA LYS A 21 -17.82 0.02 -9.85
C LYS A 21 -16.61 -0.03 -10.79
N GLY A 22 -16.62 -0.96 -11.75
CA GLY A 22 -15.61 -1.08 -12.81
C GLY A 22 -14.48 -2.01 -12.40
N GLU A 23 -13.40 -2.01 -13.18
CA GLU A 23 -12.21 -2.82 -12.94
C GLU A 23 -10.96 -1.92 -12.97
N PRO A 24 -10.02 -2.07 -12.02
CA PRO A 24 -8.78 -1.31 -12.04
C PRO A 24 -7.94 -1.62 -13.28
N ARG A 25 -7.24 -0.60 -13.79
CA ARG A 25 -6.30 -0.74 -14.92
C ARG A 25 -4.99 -0.05 -14.61
N ALA A 26 -3.89 -0.66 -15.03
CA ALA A 26 -2.57 -0.05 -14.97
C ALA A 26 -2.45 1.01 -16.08
N ILE A 27 -2.53 2.29 -15.72
CA ILE A 27 -2.44 3.41 -16.68
C ILE A 27 -1.04 4.06 -16.64
N GLU A 28 -0.37 4.05 -15.48
CA GLU A 28 0.98 4.62 -15.29
C GLU A 28 1.86 3.77 -14.35
N CYS A 29 1.58 2.48 -14.24
CA CYS A 29 2.38 1.53 -13.48
C CYS A 29 2.70 0.29 -14.31
N ALA A 30 3.77 -0.42 -13.96
CA ALA A 30 4.18 -1.64 -14.65
C ALA A 30 3.18 -2.79 -14.49
N GLY A 31 2.36 -2.76 -13.45
CA GLY A 31 1.36 -3.77 -13.16
C GLY A 31 0.43 -3.38 -12.02
N LEU A 32 -0.68 -4.10 -11.92
CA LEU A 32 -1.65 -3.99 -10.85
C LEU A 32 -2.18 -5.38 -10.53
N GLU A 33 -2.25 -5.70 -9.24
CA GLU A 33 -2.70 -7.01 -8.76
C GLU A 33 -3.57 -6.84 -7.51
N TRP A 34 -4.67 -7.59 -7.46
CA TRP A 34 -5.43 -7.78 -6.23
C TRP A 34 -4.73 -8.81 -5.34
N VAL A 35 -4.40 -8.42 -4.12
CA VAL A 35 -3.65 -9.26 -3.20
C VAL A 35 -4.44 -9.52 -1.92
N THR A 36 -4.28 -10.70 -1.34
CA THR A 36 -4.74 -10.96 0.02
C THR A 36 -3.76 -10.36 1.02
N ARG A 37 -4.19 -10.20 2.27
CA ARG A 37 -3.35 -9.77 3.38
C ARG A 37 -2.06 -10.59 3.51
N GLU A 38 -2.16 -11.92 3.38
CA GLU A 38 -1.02 -12.85 3.50
C GLU A 38 -0.04 -12.73 2.33
N ASN A 39 -0.55 -12.42 1.14
CA ASN A 39 0.28 -12.22 -0.04
C ASN A 39 0.92 -10.83 -0.07
N LEU A 40 0.27 -9.81 0.52
CA LEU A 40 0.80 -8.45 0.59
C LEU A 40 2.21 -8.42 1.19
N ALA A 41 2.47 -9.19 2.25
CA ALA A 41 3.77 -9.29 2.91
C ALA A 41 4.91 -9.83 2.02
N LYS A 42 4.58 -10.48 0.88
CA LYS A 42 5.55 -11.10 -0.02
C LYS A 42 6.11 -10.14 -1.06
N PHE A 43 5.49 -8.97 -1.24
CA PHE A 43 5.94 -7.97 -2.19
C PHE A 43 7.02 -7.08 -1.60
N GLN A 44 7.92 -6.60 -2.47
CA GLN A 44 8.91 -5.60 -2.10
C GLN A 44 8.28 -4.21 -2.17
N PHE A 45 8.27 -3.51 -1.05
CA PHE A 45 7.80 -2.12 -0.95
C PHE A 45 8.94 -1.16 -0.63
N PRO A 46 8.84 0.11 -1.07
CA PRO A 46 9.79 1.14 -0.68
C PRO A 46 9.87 1.32 0.84
N PRO A 47 11.00 1.79 1.39
CA PRO A 47 11.17 2.00 2.82
C PRO A 47 10.12 2.90 3.46
N ALA A 48 9.59 3.88 2.71
CA ALA A 48 8.56 4.77 3.20
C ALA A 48 7.20 4.08 3.40
N ASP A 49 6.93 2.97 2.71
CA ASP A 49 5.65 2.26 2.77
C ASP A 49 5.66 1.11 3.78
N GLN A 50 6.84 0.61 4.17
CA GLN A 50 6.97 -0.57 5.05
C GLN A 50 6.11 -0.48 6.32
N ARG A 51 6.06 0.69 6.97
CA ARG A 51 5.24 0.89 8.18
C ARG A 51 3.74 0.79 7.90
N LEU A 52 3.27 1.20 6.72
CA LEU A 52 1.88 0.94 6.32
C LEU A 52 1.68 -0.56 6.09
N ILE A 53 2.57 -1.18 5.33
CA ILE A 53 2.42 -2.59 4.93
C ILE A 53 2.38 -3.49 6.17
N SER A 54 3.25 -3.28 7.15
CA SER A 54 3.18 -4.00 8.43
C SER A 54 1.82 -3.83 9.11
N ARG A 55 1.27 -2.61 9.14
CA ARG A 55 -0.07 -2.38 9.74
C ARG A 55 -1.17 -3.13 9.00
N LEU A 56 -1.15 -3.12 7.67
CA LEU A 56 -2.13 -3.86 6.87
C LEU A 56 -2.00 -5.38 7.08
N VAL A 57 -0.80 -5.90 7.29
CA VAL A 57 -0.58 -7.33 7.52
C VAL A 57 -0.98 -7.75 8.94
N ASP A 58 -0.60 -6.95 9.95
CA ASP A 58 -0.71 -7.28 11.36
C ASP A 58 -2.11 -7.02 11.95
N ASP A 59 -2.89 -6.13 11.34
CA ASP A 59 -4.24 -5.75 11.81
C ASP A 59 -5.32 -6.24 10.83
N PRO A 60 -5.99 -7.37 11.13
CA PRO A 60 -7.03 -7.94 10.28
C PRO A 60 -8.23 -7.01 10.07
N SER A 61 -8.50 -6.05 10.97
CA SER A 61 -9.71 -5.22 10.88
C SER A 61 -9.75 -4.32 9.65
N PHE A 62 -8.62 -4.14 8.95
CA PHE A 62 -8.58 -3.42 7.67
C PHE A 62 -9.14 -4.24 6.48
N TRP A 63 -9.42 -5.52 6.68
CA TRP A 63 -9.84 -6.47 5.63
C TRP A 63 -11.21 -7.10 5.88
N GLU A 64 -11.92 -6.68 6.94
CA GLU A 64 -13.27 -7.10 7.29
C GLU A 64 -14.36 -6.34 6.52
#